data_AF-A0A0D2EWX0-F1
#
_entry.id   AF-A0A0D2EWX0-F1
#
_cell.length_a   1.000
_cell.length_b   1.000
_cell.length_c   1.000
_cell.angle_alpha   90.00
_cell.angle_beta   90.00
_cell.angle_gamma   90.00
#
_symmetry.space_group_name_H-M   'P 1'
#
loop_
_entity.id
_entity.type
_entity.pdbx_description
1 polymer ?
#
loop_
_entity_poly.entity_id
_entity_poly.type
_entity_poly.pdbx_seq_one_letter_code
_entity_poly.pdbx_strand_id
1 'polypeptide(L)'
;MARLIIKEKDYGNHLFLVQLRNLDSQELMPGCEIYELGPKAFQGMLGTDNGALRFPNVRIPRNQMLARNVQVLRDGTYVPPKNLKHSYRSMVTVRALMAEITGWDLLKAVAVAYHYTTFRKQFSRSGNDQEAPAFNYASVRYRLLPLLAKATALVVVGQAIKRAYDEYTAKYLRTDKISQLEDLHLQTVGAKDYSTEITGYGVETCRIACGGHGYSALSGFGRIGTESSLPSFSYLSVLRDATSPQPLCIRSPSDLLMRDAQSFILEQQVAILVQQHMEDTKAGRDTSYACHALTMAHGDFIYWKGFWEAVDNIPSGELYKESMVVLAQLFSLSIMTSAHIVQCPLLTLTAAHRASLRLAYDAVIVEVAEKHAQNVINAYGFTEFELDSALARSDQSPYEALLDGAQKSEMNHMQHLWLMMVDTRKMWKQAQRDIQKDGVKSKL
;
A
#
# COMPACT_ATOMS: atom_id res chain seq x y z
N MET A 1 22.59 -5.66 -14.36
CA MET A 1 23.08 -6.88 -13.68
C MET A 1 23.16 -7.99 -14.71
N ALA A 2 24.20 -8.82 -14.69
CA ALA A 2 24.34 -9.96 -15.61
C ALA A 2 25.08 -11.13 -14.93
N ARG A 3 24.95 -12.34 -15.48
CA ARG A 3 25.71 -13.51 -14.99
C ARG A 3 27.17 -13.38 -15.44
N LEU A 4 28.11 -13.46 -14.51
CA LEU A 4 29.54 -13.40 -14.80
C LEU A 4 30.03 -14.78 -15.24
N ILE A 5 30.49 -14.87 -16.49
CA ILE A 5 31.04 -16.10 -17.08
C ILE A 5 32.52 -15.90 -17.34
N ILE A 6 33.36 -16.80 -16.80
CA ILE A 6 34.81 -16.81 -17.01
C ILE A 6 35.22 -18.24 -17.36
N LYS A 7 35.83 -18.44 -18.53
CA LYS A 7 36.24 -19.77 -19.02
C LYS A 7 35.10 -20.80 -18.87
N GLU A 8 33.92 -20.43 -19.35
CA GLU A 8 32.67 -21.23 -19.31
C GLU A 8 32.09 -21.50 -17.91
N LYS A 9 32.77 -21.07 -16.84
CA LYS A 9 32.24 -21.17 -15.49
C LYS A 9 31.40 -19.95 -15.14
N ASP A 10 30.22 -20.22 -14.60
CA ASP A 10 29.27 -19.21 -14.12
C ASP A 10 29.49 -18.90 -12.64
N TYR A 11 29.65 -17.62 -12.33
CA TYR A 11 29.85 -17.10 -10.97
C TYR A 11 28.61 -16.37 -10.43
N GLY A 12 27.49 -16.40 -11.15
CA GLY A 12 26.25 -15.76 -10.77
C GLY A 12 26.22 -14.26 -11.08
N ASN A 13 25.26 -13.57 -10.46
CA ASN A 13 24.89 -12.20 -10.80
C ASN A 13 25.92 -11.17 -10.31
N HIS A 14 26.35 -10.30 -11.21
CA HIS A 14 27.28 -9.20 -10.96
C HIS A 14 26.80 -7.89 -11.60
N LEU A 15 27.32 -6.77 -11.09
CA LEU A 15 27.00 -5.42 -11.55
C LEU A 15 28.11 -4.89 -12.45
N PHE A 16 27.69 -4.31 -13.57
CA PHE A 16 28.55 -3.75 -14.61
C PHE A 16 28.03 -2.37 -14.96
N LEU A 17 28.95 -1.42 -15.12
CA LEU A 17 28.68 -0.11 -15.68
C LEU A 17 28.75 -0.24 -17.21
N VAL A 18 27.70 0.17 -17.90
CA VAL A 18 27.63 0.14 -19.37
C VAL A 18 27.16 1.50 -19.83
N GLN A 19 27.90 2.12 -20.75
CA GLN A 19 27.46 3.35 -21.39
C GLN A 19 26.38 3.04 -22.43
N LEU A 20 25.21 3.65 -22.30
CA LEU A 20 24.06 3.37 -23.16
C LEU A 20 23.94 4.32 -24.34
N ARG A 21 24.31 5.59 -24.15
CA ARG A 21 24.20 6.67 -25.13
C ARG A 21 25.50 7.45 -25.26
N ASN A 22 25.72 8.02 -26.43
CA ASN A 22 26.77 9.01 -26.65
C ASN A 22 26.47 10.27 -25.82
N LEU A 23 27.49 10.84 -25.17
CA LEU A 23 27.29 11.92 -24.20
C LEU A 23 26.92 13.26 -24.87
N ASP A 24 27.33 13.46 -26.13
CA ASP A 24 27.10 14.71 -26.86
C ASP A 24 25.82 14.64 -27.70
N SER A 25 25.62 13.53 -28.43
CA SER A 25 24.50 13.38 -29.38
C SER A 25 23.27 12.67 -28.81
N GLN A 26 23.40 12.01 -27.66
CA GLN A 26 22.36 11.14 -27.07
C GLN A 26 21.95 9.93 -27.94
N GLU A 27 22.60 9.71 -29.08
CA GLU A 27 22.42 8.51 -29.90
C GLU A 27 22.84 7.26 -29.11
N LEU A 28 22.19 6.12 -29.41
CA LEU A 28 22.53 4.86 -28.75
C LEU A 28 23.95 4.43 -29.10
N MET A 29 24.69 3.94 -28.10
CA MET A 29 25.99 3.33 -28.35
C MET A 29 25.81 2.09 -29.25
N PRO A 30 26.79 1.76 -30.12
CA PRO A 30 26.71 0.57 -30.98
C PRO A 30 26.42 -0.70 -30.17
N GLY A 31 25.40 -1.45 -30.61
CA GLY A 31 24.96 -2.68 -29.95
C GLY A 31 24.10 -2.46 -28.69
N CYS A 32 23.70 -1.23 -28.37
CA CYS A 32 22.66 -0.96 -27.36
C CYS A 32 21.31 -0.78 -28.04
N GLU A 33 20.29 -1.49 -27.56
CA GLU A 33 18.91 -1.31 -28.00
C GLU A 33 18.02 -1.00 -26.80
N ILE A 34 17.28 0.10 -26.87
CA ILE A 34 16.42 0.59 -25.78
C ILE A 34 15.02 0.84 -26.32
N TYR A 35 14.01 0.38 -25.57
CA TYR A 35 12.60 0.54 -25.89
C TYR A 35 11.85 1.07 -24.66
N GLU A 36 10.92 2.00 -24.83
CA GLU A 36 10.00 2.41 -23.77
C GLU A 36 8.87 1.37 -23.63
N LEU A 37 8.46 1.03 -22.41
CA LEU A 37 7.54 -0.08 -22.13
C LEU A 37 6.06 0.25 -22.39
N GLY A 38 5.74 1.50 -22.69
CA GLY A 38 4.41 2.00 -22.95
C GLY A 38 3.66 2.44 -21.69
N PRO A 39 2.33 2.65 -21.82
CA PRO A 39 1.48 3.07 -20.72
C PRO A 39 1.50 2.08 -19.55
N LYS A 40 1.50 2.62 -18.32
CA LYS A 40 1.48 1.87 -17.07
C LYS A 40 0.06 1.82 -16.49
N ALA A 41 -0.25 0.74 -15.77
CA ALA A 41 -1.56 0.58 -15.12
C ALA A 41 -1.84 1.76 -14.17
N PHE A 42 -3.13 2.12 -14.04
CA PHE A 42 -3.62 3.16 -13.14
C PHE A 42 -3.04 4.57 -13.34
N GLN A 43 -2.35 4.85 -14.46
CA GLN A 43 -1.57 6.08 -14.64
C GLN A 43 -0.42 6.20 -13.63
N GLY A 44 0.06 5.08 -13.09
CA GLY A 44 1.21 5.05 -12.20
C GLY A 44 2.48 5.49 -12.92
N MET A 45 3.26 6.34 -12.27
CA MET A 45 4.61 6.73 -12.71
C MET A 45 4.69 7.22 -14.17
N LEU A 46 3.69 7.95 -14.68
CA LEU A 46 3.68 8.43 -16.08
C LEU A 46 4.94 9.24 -16.48
N GLY A 47 5.53 9.98 -15.53
CA GLY A 47 6.77 10.72 -15.74
C GLY A 47 8.04 9.86 -15.80
N THR A 48 7.93 8.55 -15.55
CA THR A 48 9.06 7.61 -15.58
C THR A 48 9.08 6.83 -16.89
N ASP A 49 10.21 6.89 -17.59
CA ASP A 49 10.50 6.24 -18.86
C ASP A 49 11.04 4.82 -18.68
N ASN A 50 10.28 3.99 -17.96
CA ASN A 50 10.64 2.57 -17.76
C ASN A 50 10.87 1.89 -19.12
N GLY A 51 12.08 1.35 -19.30
CA GLY A 51 12.49 0.79 -20.58
C GLY A 51 12.91 -0.68 -20.54
N ALA A 52 12.84 -1.33 -21.69
CA ALA A 52 13.52 -2.57 -21.99
C ALA A 52 14.87 -2.29 -22.65
N LEU A 53 15.87 -3.13 -22.35
CA LEU A 53 17.24 -2.97 -22.82
C LEU A 53 17.79 -4.31 -23.32
N ARG A 54 18.40 -4.31 -24.52
CA ARG A 54 19.09 -5.46 -25.10
C ARG A 54 20.52 -5.08 -25.51
N PHE A 55 21.44 -6.02 -25.29
CA PHE A 55 22.87 -5.86 -25.59
C PHE A 55 23.38 -6.98 -26.52
N PRO A 56 23.21 -6.89 -27.85
CA PRO A 56 23.91 -7.76 -28.79
C PRO A 56 25.44 -7.57 -28.73
N ASN A 57 26.12 -8.44 -27.97
CA ASN A 57 27.58 -8.54 -27.90
C ASN A 57 28.32 -7.23 -27.57
N VAL A 58 27.74 -6.39 -26.72
CA VAL A 58 28.38 -5.14 -26.25
C VAL A 58 29.64 -5.46 -25.45
N ARG A 59 30.71 -4.72 -25.74
CA ARG A 59 32.00 -4.85 -25.05
C ARG A 59 32.21 -3.68 -24.09
N ILE A 60 32.62 -4.00 -22.88
CA ILE A 60 33.01 -3.04 -21.86
C ILE A 60 34.40 -3.37 -21.30
N PRO A 61 35.20 -2.37 -20.91
CA PRO A 61 36.43 -2.59 -20.14
C PRO A 61 36.18 -3.38 -18.84
N ARG A 62 37.12 -4.25 -18.46
CA ARG A 62 37.04 -5.07 -17.24
C ARG A 62 36.81 -4.24 -15.97
N ASN A 63 37.41 -3.06 -15.89
CA ASN A 63 37.29 -2.14 -14.74
C ASN A 63 35.91 -1.46 -14.63
N GLN A 64 34.99 -1.69 -15.58
CA GLN A 64 33.59 -1.28 -15.46
C GLN A 64 32.73 -2.30 -14.69
N MET A 65 33.31 -3.45 -14.27
CA MET A 65 32.70 -4.29 -13.24
C MET A 65 32.80 -3.60 -11.87
N LEU A 66 31.70 -3.54 -11.11
CA LEU A 66 31.71 -2.97 -9.76
C LEU A 66 32.46 -3.89 -8.79
N ALA A 67 33.76 -3.62 -8.61
CA ALA A 67 34.70 -4.56 -8.03
C ALA A 67 35.06 -4.32 -6.54
N ARG A 68 34.20 -3.63 -5.76
CA ARG A 68 34.49 -3.33 -4.35
C ARG A 68 34.58 -4.58 -3.48
N ASN A 69 33.63 -5.50 -3.64
CA ASN A 69 33.56 -6.73 -2.83
C ASN A 69 34.01 -7.97 -3.60
N VAL A 70 33.93 -7.97 -4.92
CA VAL A 70 34.29 -9.10 -5.79
C VAL A 70 35.24 -8.58 -6.86
N GLN A 71 36.29 -9.32 -7.22
CA GLN A 71 37.22 -8.88 -8.26
C GLN A 71 37.42 -9.95 -9.32
N VAL A 72 37.71 -9.49 -10.53
CA VAL A 72 38.24 -10.32 -11.61
C VAL A 72 39.59 -9.72 -11.99
N LEU A 73 40.67 -10.46 -11.76
CA LEU A 73 42.01 -10.05 -12.11
C LEU A 73 42.24 -10.11 -13.63
N ARG A 74 43.37 -9.54 -14.10
CA ARG A 74 43.65 -9.42 -15.55
C ARG A 74 43.78 -10.79 -16.24
N ASP A 75 44.24 -11.80 -15.53
CA ASP A 75 44.38 -13.20 -15.96
C ASP A 75 43.04 -13.98 -15.95
N GLY A 76 41.96 -13.34 -15.51
CA GLY A 76 40.64 -13.95 -15.33
C GLY A 76 40.47 -14.65 -13.98
N THR A 77 41.41 -14.50 -13.03
CA THR A 77 41.26 -15.06 -11.68
C THR A 77 40.12 -14.34 -10.95
N TYR A 78 39.13 -15.11 -10.50
CA TYR A 78 37.99 -14.62 -9.71
C TYR A 78 38.35 -14.58 -8.22
N VAL A 79 38.20 -13.41 -7.62
CA VAL A 79 38.37 -13.19 -6.18
C VAL A 79 36.99 -13.04 -5.55
N PRO A 80 36.51 -14.04 -4.79
CA PRO A 80 35.18 -14.01 -4.20
C PRO A 80 35.04 -12.93 -3.13
N PRO A 81 33.79 -12.53 -2.79
CA PRO A 81 33.58 -11.59 -1.71
C PRO A 81 33.87 -12.21 -0.35
N LYS A 82 34.39 -11.39 0.57
CA LYS A 82 34.53 -11.78 1.99
C LYS A 82 33.18 -12.16 2.61
N ASN A 83 32.09 -11.56 2.15
CA ASN A 83 30.73 -11.83 2.60
C ASN A 83 29.76 -11.94 1.41
N LEU A 84 29.06 -13.08 1.30
CA LEU A 84 28.10 -13.38 0.24
C LEU A 84 26.83 -12.51 0.30
N LYS A 85 26.48 -11.94 1.46
CA LYS A 85 25.26 -11.17 1.72
C LYS A 85 25.40 -9.65 1.44
N HIS A 86 26.52 -9.21 0.85
CA HIS A 86 26.80 -7.78 0.65
C HIS A 86 25.85 -7.06 -0.33
N SER A 87 25.21 -7.81 -1.23
CA SER A 87 24.26 -7.29 -2.24
C SER A 87 22.92 -6.86 -1.64
N TYR A 88 22.58 -7.29 -0.42
CA TYR A 88 21.32 -6.91 0.23
C TYR A 88 21.26 -5.43 0.63
N ARG A 89 22.42 -4.77 0.77
CA ARG A 89 22.52 -3.42 1.36
C ARG A 89 21.62 -2.39 0.68
N SER A 90 21.63 -2.31 -0.65
CA SER A 90 20.78 -1.35 -1.39
C SER A 90 19.28 -1.67 -1.29
N MET A 91 18.91 -2.96 -1.28
CA MET A 91 17.51 -3.37 -1.13
C MET A 91 16.96 -3.02 0.26
N VAL A 92 17.76 -3.16 1.32
CA VAL A 92 17.37 -2.77 2.67
C VAL A 92 17.12 -1.26 2.75
N THR A 93 17.95 -0.44 2.08
CA THR A 93 17.75 1.02 2.01
C THR A 93 16.38 1.38 1.43
N VAL A 94 16.07 0.85 0.24
CA VAL A 94 14.83 1.18 -0.46
C VAL A 94 13.62 0.73 0.35
N ARG A 95 13.67 -0.47 0.94
CA ARG A 95 12.58 -1.03 1.76
C ARG A 95 12.32 -0.22 3.03
N ALA A 96 13.37 0.25 3.71
CA ALA A 96 13.23 1.10 4.89
C ALA A 96 12.54 2.44 4.55
N LEU A 97 12.85 3.01 3.37
CA LEU A 97 12.19 4.23 2.90
C LEU A 97 10.71 3.99 2.54
N MET A 98 10.40 2.88 1.88
CA MET A 98 9.03 2.54 1.47
C MET A 98 8.06 2.41 2.65
N ALA A 99 8.53 1.93 3.80
CA ALA A 99 7.71 1.79 5.00
C ALA A 99 7.08 3.13 5.44
N GLU A 100 7.80 4.23 5.29
CA GLU A 100 7.29 5.59 5.55
C GLU A 100 6.46 6.13 4.38
N ILE A 101 6.99 6.03 3.15
CA ILE A 101 6.38 6.64 1.95
C ILE A 101 4.95 6.17 1.75
N THR A 102 4.71 4.86 1.90
CA THR A 102 3.37 4.29 1.73
C THR A 102 2.36 4.79 2.77
N GLY A 103 2.80 5.08 3.99
CA GLY A 103 1.95 5.74 4.99
C GLY A 103 1.49 7.13 4.55
N TRP A 104 2.38 7.91 3.92
CA TRP A 104 2.04 9.22 3.35
C TRP A 104 1.07 9.11 2.18
N ASP A 105 1.25 8.13 1.30
CA ASP A 105 0.34 7.87 0.18
C ASP A 105 -1.07 7.51 0.69
N LEU A 106 -1.16 6.64 1.70
CA LEU A 106 -2.44 6.30 2.31
C LEU A 106 -3.09 7.51 3.00
N LEU A 107 -2.32 8.34 3.71
CA LEU A 107 -2.84 9.55 4.34
C LEU A 107 -3.44 10.52 3.32
N LYS A 108 -2.77 10.74 2.18
CA LYS A 108 -3.30 11.58 1.10
C LYS A 108 -4.61 11.03 0.55
N ALA A 109 -4.68 9.71 0.30
CA ALA A 109 -5.91 9.07 -0.16
C ALA A 109 -7.06 9.21 0.87
N VAL A 110 -6.77 9.04 2.16
CA VAL A 110 -7.75 9.24 3.24
C VAL A 110 -8.20 10.69 3.31
N ALA A 111 -7.29 11.66 3.20
CA ALA A 111 -7.61 13.08 3.19
C ALA A 111 -8.55 13.43 2.02
N VAL A 112 -8.22 12.97 0.80
CA VAL A 112 -9.07 13.17 -0.38
C VAL A 112 -10.46 12.59 -0.16
N ALA A 113 -10.55 11.34 0.31
CA ALA A 113 -11.84 10.70 0.55
C ALA A 113 -12.63 11.37 1.67
N TYR A 114 -11.96 11.86 2.72
CA TYR A 114 -12.59 12.59 3.81
C TYR A 114 -13.18 13.93 3.34
N HIS A 115 -12.40 14.76 2.63
CA HIS A 115 -12.89 16.03 2.08
C HIS A 115 -14.08 15.79 1.13
N TYR A 116 -13.98 14.78 0.27
CA TYR A 116 -15.07 14.47 -0.65
C TYR A 116 -16.33 13.97 0.06
N THR A 117 -16.21 13.05 1.03
CA THR A 117 -17.38 12.45 1.70
C THR A 117 -18.05 13.37 2.71
N THR A 118 -17.33 14.35 3.24
CA THR A 118 -17.91 15.42 4.08
C THR A 118 -18.68 16.45 3.24
N PHE A 119 -18.29 16.65 1.98
CA PHE A 119 -19.03 17.49 1.02
C PHE A 119 -20.20 16.75 0.35
N ARG A 120 -19.97 15.51 -0.13
CA ARG A 120 -20.92 14.76 -0.94
C ARG A 120 -22.15 14.39 -0.12
N LYS A 121 -23.32 14.93 -0.50
CA LYS A 121 -24.62 14.51 0.02
C LYS A 121 -25.23 13.42 -0.87
N GLN A 122 -25.84 12.42 -0.24
CA GLN A 122 -26.59 11.36 -0.92
C GLN A 122 -27.48 10.64 0.10
N PHE A 123 -28.76 10.46 -0.25
CA PHE A 123 -29.79 9.87 0.62
C PHE A 123 -30.12 10.70 1.87
N SER A 124 -31.27 10.42 2.49
CA SER A 124 -31.73 11.04 3.74
C SER A 124 -31.77 10.00 4.86
N ARG A 125 -31.47 10.43 6.09
CA ARG A 125 -31.45 9.58 7.29
C ARG A 125 -32.78 9.57 8.05
N SER A 126 -33.67 10.54 7.77
CA SER A 126 -34.82 10.85 8.64
C SER A 126 -36.16 11.05 7.93
N GLY A 127 -36.30 10.69 6.65
CA GLY A 127 -37.53 10.95 5.89
C GLY A 127 -37.80 12.44 5.59
N ASN A 128 -36.88 13.33 5.97
CA ASN A 128 -36.84 14.72 5.52
C ASN A 128 -36.18 14.79 4.14
N ASP A 129 -36.58 15.73 3.30
CA ASP A 129 -36.04 15.91 1.93
C ASP A 129 -34.58 16.39 1.87
N GLN A 130 -33.93 16.62 3.02
CA GLN A 130 -32.54 17.07 3.07
C GLN A 130 -31.58 15.89 3.13
N GLU A 131 -30.73 15.78 2.10
CA GLU A 131 -29.70 14.76 2.04
C GLU A 131 -28.59 14.99 3.07
N ALA A 132 -28.06 13.89 3.63
CA ALA A 132 -26.95 13.94 4.58
C ALA A 132 -25.61 13.76 3.85
N PRO A 133 -24.52 14.41 4.35
CA PRO A 133 -23.16 14.09 3.93
C PRO A 133 -22.88 12.59 4.06
N ALA A 134 -22.21 12.00 3.07
CA ALA A 134 -21.86 10.59 3.04
C ALA A 134 -21.04 10.18 4.27
N PHE A 135 -20.17 11.07 4.76
CA PHE A 135 -19.38 10.85 5.97
C PHE A 135 -20.23 10.68 7.24
N ASN A 136 -21.51 11.07 7.25
CA ASN A 136 -22.40 10.87 8.40
C ASN A 136 -22.94 9.44 8.54
N TYR A 137 -22.73 8.59 7.53
CA TYR A 137 -23.11 7.19 7.60
C TYR A 137 -22.00 6.37 8.26
N ALA A 138 -22.38 5.53 9.24
CA ALA A 138 -21.45 4.66 9.97
C ALA A 138 -20.62 3.78 9.02
N SER A 139 -21.20 3.30 7.91
CA SER A 139 -20.51 2.49 6.90
C SER A 139 -19.41 3.24 6.14
N VAL A 140 -19.47 4.57 6.04
CA VAL A 140 -18.39 5.38 5.45
C VAL A 140 -17.31 5.62 6.49
N ARG A 141 -17.68 5.99 7.73
CA ARG A 141 -16.75 6.17 8.86
C ARG A 141 -15.94 4.90 9.14
N TYR A 142 -16.61 3.74 9.16
CA TYR A 142 -16.02 2.43 9.39
C TYR A 142 -15.00 2.04 8.30
N ARG A 143 -15.14 2.55 7.07
CA ARG A 143 -14.17 2.32 6.00
C ARG A 143 -12.99 3.28 6.05
N LEU A 144 -13.22 4.56 6.37
CA LEU A 144 -12.20 5.61 6.26
C LEU A 144 -11.36 5.82 7.53
N LEU A 145 -11.99 5.85 8.70
CA LEU A 145 -11.28 6.23 9.93
C LEU A 145 -10.25 5.20 10.39
N PRO A 146 -10.48 3.87 10.24
CA PRO A 146 -9.43 2.89 10.49
C PRO A 146 -8.22 3.08 9.57
N LEU A 147 -8.44 3.51 8.33
CA LEU A 147 -7.34 3.82 7.40
C LEU A 147 -6.58 5.06 7.83
N LEU A 148 -7.24 6.09 8.40
CA LEU A 148 -6.56 7.24 8.99
C LEU A 148 -5.61 6.82 10.12
N ALA A 149 -6.08 5.92 11.00
CA ALA A 149 -5.27 5.40 12.09
C ALA A 149 -4.11 4.53 11.59
N LYS A 150 -4.35 3.64 10.62
CA LYS A 150 -3.32 2.82 9.97
C LYS A 150 -2.27 3.67 9.27
N ALA A 151 -2.68 4.66 8.49
CA ALA A 151 -1.77 5.55 7.77
C ALA A 151 -0.89 6.36 8.73
N THR A 152 -1.47 6.87 9.82
CA THR A 152 -0.73 7.53 10.90
C THR A 152 0.29 6.59 11.53
N ALA A 153 -0.08 5.35 11.84
CA ALA A 153 0.83 4.34 12.36
C ALA A 153 1.97 4.04 11.37
N LEU A 154 1.65 3.89 10.08
CA LEU A 154 2.63 3.65 9.02
C LEU A 154 3.67 4.77 8.92
N VAL A 155 3.25 6.03 8.95
CA VAL A 155 4.17 7.19 8.94
C VAL A 155 5.07 7.20 10.18
N VAL A 156 4.46 7.15 11.37
CA VAL A 156 5.20 7.33 12.62
C VAL A 156 6.20 6.19 12.86
N VAL A 157 5.76 4.95 12.65
CA VAL A 157 6.62 3.77 12.80
C VAL A 157 7.61 3.65 11.63
N GLY A 158 7.19 3.97 10.41
CA GLY A 158 8.08 4.00 9.24
C GLY A 158 9.25 4.97 9.43
N GLN A 159 9.00 6.15 10.01
CA GLN A 159 10.05 7.11 10.39
C GLN A 159 11.01 6.55 11.44
N ALA A 160 10.52 5.76 12.40
CA ALA A 160 11.37 5.11 13.39
C ALA A 160 12.25 4.02 12.73
N ILE A 161 11.67 3.21 11.84
CA ILE A 161 12.40 2.17 11.06
C ILE A 161 13.49 2.82 10.20
N LYS A 162 13.15 3.91 9.50
CA LYS A 162 14.11 4.66 8.68
C LYS A 162 15.26 5.24 9.53
N ARG A 163 14.95 5.85 10.67
CA ARG A 163 15.97 6.37 11.60
C ARG A 163 16.90 5.26 12.09
N ALA A 164 16.35 4.12 12.50
CA ALA A 164 17.14 2.96 12.92
C ALA A 164 18.03 2.44 11.77
N TYR A 165 17.51 2.43 10.54
CA TYR A 165 18.27 2.07 9.35
C TYR A 165 19.42 3.06 9.07
N ASP A 166 19.18 4.36 9.18
CA ASP A 166 20.19 5.42 8.94
C ASP A 166 21.31 5.35 9.98
N GLU A 167 20.96 5.12 11.26
CA GLU A 167 21.93 4.92 12.34
C GLU A 167 22.77 3.66 12.13
N TYR A 168 22.12 2.55 11.74
CA TYR A 168 22.82 1.31 11.41
C TYR A 168 23.78 1.52 10.23
N THR A 169 23.32 2.21 9.19
CA THR A 169 24.10 2.56 8.01
C THR A 169 25.32 3.38 8.39
N ALA A 170 25.15 4.44 9.20
CA ALA A 170 26.24 5.31 9.61
C ALA A 170 27.31 4.56 10.43
N LYS A 171 26.90 3.66 11.33
CA LYS A 171 27.80 2.92 12.24
C LYS A 171 28.48 1.71 11.58
N TYR A 172 27.75 0.97 10.74
CA TYR A 172 28.19 -0.37 10.31
C TYR A 172 28.54 -0.47 8.81
N LEU A 173 28.01 0.37 7.92
CA LEU A 173 28.36 0.26 6.48
C LEU A 173 29.79 0.74 6.16
N ARG A 174 30.41 1.51 7.06
CA ARG A 174 31.82 1.91 6.99
C ARG A 174 32.76 0.91 7.69
N THR A 175 32.23 -0.13 8.33
CA THR A 175 33.02 -1.15 9.02
C THR A 175 32.76 -2.54 8.40
N ASP A 176 33.66 -3.50 8.62
CA ASP A 176 33.47 -4.90 8.17
C ASP A 176 32.50 -5.69 9.08
N LYS A 177 31.77 -5.03 10.00
CA LYS A 177 30.84 -5.64 10.96
C LYS A 177 29.43 -5.71 10.37
N ILE A 178 29.01 -6.90 9.94
CA ILE A 178 27.76 -7.13 9.20
C ILE A 178 26.78 -8.01 10.01
N SER A 179 27.06 -8.26 11.30
CA SER A 179 26.32 -9.24 12.11
C SER A 179 24.81 -8.98 12.24
N GLN A 180 24.36 -7.71 12.17
CA GLN A 180 22.94 -7.34 12.27
C GLN A 180 22.27 -7.06 10.91
N LEU A 181 22.97 -7.24 9.79
CA LEU A 181 22.40 -6.94 8.46
C LEU A 181 21.24 -7.87 8.10
N GLU A 182 21.28 -9.10 8.59
CA GLU A 182 20.23 -10.11 8.39
C GLU A 182 18.95 -9.73 9.13
N ASP A 183 19.05 -9.36 10.40
CA ASP A 183 17.90 -8.91 11.18
C ASP A 183 17.27 -7.65 10.58
N LEU A 184 18.09 -6.68 10.17
CA LEU A 184 17.62 -5.46 9.51
C LEU A 184 16.98 -5.77 8.15
N HIS A 185 17.52 -6.75 7.42
CA HIS A 185 16.90 -7.21 6.17
C HIS A 185 15.51 -7.79 6.41
N LEU A 186 15.36 -8.67 7.40
CA LEU A 186 14.07 -9.29 7.72
C LEU A 186 13.05 -8.25 8.19
N GLN A 187 13.45 -7.32 9.06
CA GLN A 187 12.58 -6.24 9.54
C GLN A 187 12.10 -5.34 8.39
N THR A 188 13.01 -4.93 7.50
CA THR A 188 12.65 -4.07 6.36
C THR A 188 11.84 -4.80 5.30
N VAL A 189 12.00 -6.11 5.12
CA VAL A 189 11.13 -6.93 4.26
C VAL A 189 9.71 -6.94 4.80
N GLY A 190 9.52 -7.31 6.07
CA GLY A 190 8.19 -7.37 6.68
C GLY A 190 7.51 -6.00 6.73
N ALA A 191 8.26 -4.96 7.09
CA ALA A 191 7.74 -3.60 7.12
C ALA A 191 7.31 -3.09 5.73
N LYS A 192 8.11 -3.36 4.69
CA LYS A 192 7.73 -3.02 3.30
C LYS A 192 6.47 -3.78 2.90
N ASP A 193 6.41 -5.09 3.15
CA ASP A 193 5.29 -5.93 2.70
C ASP A 193 3.98 -5.44 3.33
N TYR A 194 3.97 -5.38 4.66
CA TYR A 194 2.85 -4.90 5.46
C TYR A 194 2.38 -3.51 5.04
N SER A 195 3.28 -2.53 4.98
CA SER A 195 2.93 -1.14 4.68
C SER A 195 2.38 -0.97 3.25
N THR A 196 2.97 -1.66 2.27
CA THR A 196 2.50 -1.58 0.87
C THR A 196 1.12 -2.21 0.69
N GLU A 197 0.83 -3.31 1.36
CA GLU A 197 -0.45 -3.98 1.25
C GLU A 197 -1.59 -3.20 1.93
N ILE A 198 -1.35 -2.73 3.16
CA ILE A 198 -2.31 -1.89 3.89
C ILE A 198 -2.61 -0.62 3.10
N THR A 199 -1.59 -0.02 2.49
CA THR A 199 -1.73 1.18 1.64
C THR A 199 -2.50 0.87 0.37
N GLY A 200 -2.14 -0.18 -0.38
CA GLY A 200 -2.83 -0.55 -1.61
C GLY A 200 -4.32 -0.82 -1.38
N TYR A 201 -4.66 -1.59 -0.35
CA TYR A 201 -6.05 -1.83 0.05
C TYR A 201 -6.76 -0.54 0.49
N GLY A 202 -6.08 0.29 1.27
CA GLY A 202 -6.63 1.52 1.82
C GLY A 202 -6.92 2.57 0.75
N VAL A 203 -5.99 2.79 -0.19
CA VAL A 203 -6.15 3.71 -1.33
C VAL A 203 -7.36 3.29 -2.17
N GLU A 204 -7.51 2.00 -2.46
CA GLU A 204 -8.66 1.49 -3.21
C GLU A 204 -9.97 1.64 -2.43
N THR A 205 -9.95 1.43 -1.11
CA THR A 205 -11.11 1.65 -0.24
C THR A 205 -11.52 3.12 -0.22
N CYS A 206 -10.57 4.06 -0.17
CA CYS A 206 -10.80 5.50 -0.29
C CYS A 206 -11.39 5.87 -1.65
N ARG A 207 -10.88 5.28 -2.73
CA ARG A 207 -11.41 5.45 -4.09
C ARG A 207 -12.87 5.00 -4.18
N ILE A 208 -13.19 3.81 -3.67
CA ILE A 208 -14.55 3.25 -3.64
C ILE A 208 -15.47 4.11 -2.75
N ALA A 209 -14.97 4.65 -1.64
CA ALA A 209 -15.74 5.55 -0.77
C ALA A 209 -16.15 6.84 -1.49
N CYS A 210 -15.40 7.27 -2.52
CA CYS A 210 -15.74 8.41 -3.37
C CYS A 210 -16.74 8.08 -4.49
N GLY A 211 -17.23 6.84 -4.58
CA GLY A 211 -18.22 6.41 -5.55
C GLY A 211 -17.75 6.57 -7.00
N GLY A 212 -18.67 6.93 -7.91
CA GLY A 212 -18.36 7.07 -9.34
C GLY A 212 -17.29 8.12 -9.64
N HIS A 213 -17.25 9.24 -8.90
CA HIS A 213 -16.24 10.27 -9.12
C HIS A 213 -14.83 9.83 -8.71
N GLY A 214 -14.72 8.89 -7.76
CA GLY A 214 -13.43 8.26 -7.42
C GLY A 214 -12.85 7.42 -8.57
N TYR A 215 -13.63 7.07 -9.60
CA TYR A 215 -13.11 6.38 -10.78
C TYR A 215 -12.47 7.34 -11.80
N SER A 216 -12.76 8.64 -11.70
CA SER A 216 -12.15 9.65 -12.58
C SER A 216 -10.65 9.79 -12.28
N ALA A 217 -9.82 9.94 -13.31
CA ALA A 217 -8.41 10.27 -13.15
C ALA A 217 -8.19 11.57 -12.36
N LEU A 218 -9.14 12.51 -12.48
CA LEU A 218 -9.14 13.79 -11.74
C LEU A 218 -9.27 13.60 -10.22
N SER A 219 -9.68 12.41 -9.75
CA SER A 219 -9.74 12.11 -8.32
C SER A 219 -8.38 11.85 -7.68
N GLY A 220 -7.32 11.66 -8.47
CA GLY A 220 -5.95 11.46 -7.99
C GLY A 220 -5.63 10.05 -7.49
N PHE A 221 -6.62 9.22 -7.14
CA PHE A 221 -6.39 7.89 -6.54
C PHE A 221 -5.56 6.93 -7.40
N GLY A 222 -5.69 6.99 -8.73
CA GLY A 222 -4.88 6.14 -9.63
C GLY A 222 -3.38 6.46 -9.57
N ARG A 223 -3.03 7.73 -9.30
CA ARG A 223 -1.64 8.19 -9.18
C ARG A 223 -1.04 7.89 -7.80
N ILE A 224 -1.88 7.80 -6.77
CA ILE A 224 -1.51 7.47 -5.38
C ILE A 224 -1.29 5.96 -5.19
N GLY A 225 -1.47 5.15 -6.24
CA GLY A 225 -1.25 3.71 -6.20
C GLY A 225 0.22 3.33 -6.05
N THR A 226 0.55 2.61 -4.98
CA THR A 226 1.74 1.78 -4.89
C THR A 226 1.69 0.70 -5.98
N GLU A 227 2.83 0.29 -6.52
CA GLU A 227 2.93 -0.80 -7.50
C GLU A 227 1.98 -1.98 -7.16
N SER A 228 1.25 -2.41 -8.18
CA SER A 228 0.28 -3.51 -8.21
C SER A 228 0.38 -4.53 -7.07
N SER A 229 -0.54 -4.47 -6.12
CA SER A 229 -0.92 -5.61 -5.29
C SER A 229 -2.44 -5.74 -5.29
N LEU A 230 -2.94 -6.69 -6.08
CA LEU A 230 -4.28 -7.23 -5.90
C LEU A 230 -4.30 -8.03 -4.59
N PRO A 231 -5.34 -7.93 -3.75
CA PRO A 231 -5.57 -8.92 -2.71
C PRO A 231 -5.99 -10.22 -3.40
N SER A 232 -5.12 -11.23 -3.42
CA SER A 232 -5.57 -12.60 -3.68
C SER A 232 -6.36 -13.07 -2.46
N PHE A 233 -7.68 -12.94 -2.52
CA PHE A 233 -8.59 -13.65 -1.62
C PHE A 233 -8.40 -15.16 -1.79
N SER A 234 -7.82 -15.82 -0.80
CA SER A 234 -7.77 -17.29 -0.75
C SER A 234 -8.02 -17.91 0.64
N TYR A 235 -8.58 -17.16 1.61
CA TYR A 235 -8.75 -17.66 2.98
C TYR A 235 -10.11 -18.32 3.29
N LEU A 236 -11.00 -18.48 2.32
CA LEU A 236 -12.32 -19.11 2.53
C LEU A 236 -12.30 -20.65 2.61
N SER A 237 -11.14 -21.31 2.63
CA SER A 237 -11.04 -22.77 2.72
C SER A 237 -10.63 -23.32 4.09
N VAL A 238 -10.30 -22.48 5.08
CA VAL A 238 -9.85 -22.95 6.41
C VAL A 238 -10.95 -22.73 7.45
N LEU A 239 -12.06 -23.41 7.21
CA LEU A 239 -13.06 -23.73 8.23
C LEU A 239 -13.02 -25.24 8.45
N ARG A 240 -12.18 -25.69 9.39
CA ARG A 240 -12.46 -26.89 10.21
C ARG A 240 -11.44 -27.06 11.34
N ASP A 241 -12.02 -27.30 12.50
CA ASP A 241 -11.49 -27.74 13.79
C ASP A 241 -10.76 -26.74 14.68
N ALA A 242 -11.35 -26.61 15.88
CA ALA A 242 -10.97 -25.77 16.98
C ALA A 242 -10.36 -26.61 18.09
N THR A 243 -9.27 -26.13 18.69
CA THR A 243 -8.81 -26.57 20.01
C THR A 243 -8.45 -25.34 20.86
N SER A 244 -8.97 -25.31 22.08
CA SER A 244 -8.99 -24.17 23.00
C SER A 244 -7.72 -23.98 23.83
N PRO A 245 -7.38 -22.72 24.13
CA PRO A 245 -6.57 -22.33 25.28
C PRO A 245 -7.29 -21.34 26.21
N GLN A 246 -6.61 -21.06 27.30
CA GLN A 246 -7.13 -20.55 28.56
C GLN A 246 -7.77 -19.14 28.50
N PRO A 247 -8.73 -18.86 29.39
CA PRO A 247 -9.56 -17.66 29.31
C PRO A 247 -8.83 -16.37 29.72
N LEU A 248 -8.92 -15.36 28.85
CA LEU A 248 -8.73 -13.94 29.17
C LEU A 248 -9.86 -13.44 30.07
N CYS A 249 -9.54 -12.66 31.11
CA CYS A 249 -10.54 -12.03 31.97
C CYS A 249 -10.95 -10.65 31.42
N ILE A 250 -11.65 -10.62 30.29
CA ILE A 250 -12.28 -9.41 29.74
C ILE A 250 -13.69 -9.33 30.32
N ARG A 251 -13.98 -8.32 31.14
CA ARG A 251 -15.28 -8.16 31.84
C ARG A 251 -16.16 -7.09 31.18
N SER A 252 -15.55 -6.15 30.45
CA SER A 252 -16.24 -5.04 29.79
C SER A 252 -15.58 -4.62 28.46
N PRO A 253 -16.31 -3.92 27.54
CA PRO A 253 -15.72 -3.33 26.34
C PRO A 253 -14.57 -2.36 26.61
N SER A 254 -14.60 -1.63 27.73
CA SER A 254 -13.52 -0.72 28.14
C SER A 254 -12.21 -1.44 28.45
N ASP A 255 -12.26 -2.71 28.86
CA ASP A 255 -11.05 -3.48 29.14
C ASP A 255 -10.21 -3.73 27.87
N LEU A 256 -10.83 -3.69 26.69
CA LEU A 256 -10.15 -3.82 25.39
C LEU A 256 -9.46 -2.53 24.93
N LEU A 257 -9.74 -1.41 25.60
CA LEU A 257 -9.00 -0.16 25.42
C LEU A 257 -7.70 -0.14 26.23
N MET A 258 -7.53 -1.07 27.18
CA MET A 258 -6.32 -1.18 27.99
C MET A 258 -5.18 -1.75 27.17
N ARG A 259 -4.02 -1.08 27.22
CA ARG A 259 -2.82 -1.47 26.48
C ARG A 259 -2.36 -2.90 26.78
N ASP A 260 -2.40 -3.31 28.05
CA ASP A 260 -1.97 -4.65 28.46
C ASP A 260 -2.84 -5.75 27.82
N ALA A 261 -4.15 -5.50 27.68
CA ALA A 261 -5.06 -6.42 27.02
C ALA A 261 -4.78 -6.51 25.51
N GLN A 262 -4.49 -5.37 24.86
CA GLN A 262 -4.13 -5.33 23.45
C GLN A 262 -2.79 -6.03 23.18
N SER A 263 -1.76 -5.74 24.00
CA SER A 263 -0.44 -6.36 23.93
C SER A 263 -0.55 -7.88 24.01
N PHE A 264 -1.23 -8.37 25.05
CA PHE A 264 -1.39 -9.80 25.28
C PHE A 264 -2.06 -10.49 24.09
N ILE A 265 -3.14 -9.92 23.55
CA ILE A 265 -3.88 -10.52 22.43
C ILE A 265 -3.00 -10.61 21.18
N LEU A 266 -2.31 -9.51 20.83
CA LEU A 266 -1.48 -9.45 19.62
C LEU A 266 -0.21 -10.32 19.74
N GLU A 267 0.47 -10.28 20.89
CA GLU A 267 1.67 -11.10 21.15
C GLU A 267 1.36 -12.59 21.05
N GLN A 268 0.29 -13.01 21.70
CA GLN A 268 -0.11 -14.42 21.70
C GLN A 268 -0.51 -14.89 20.31
N GLN A 269 -1.21 -14.05 19.52
CA GLN A 269 -1.54 -14.38 18.14
C GLN A 269 -0.29 -14.63 17.29
N VAL A 270 0.72 -13.75 17.40
CA VAL A 270 2.00 -13.93 16.68
C VAL A 270 2.74 -15.18 17.17
N ALA A 271 2.83 -15.38 18.49
CA ALA A 271 3.52 -16.52 19.08
C ALA A 271 2.93 -17.86 18.59
N ILE A 272 1.60 -17.94 18.52
CA ILE A 272 0.89 -19.12 18.01
C ILE A 272 1.20 -19.39 16.54
N LEU A 273 1.11 -18.36 15.69
CA LEU A 273 1.39 -18.51 14.26
C LEU A 273 2.85 -18.91 14.01
N VAL A 274 3.80 -18.36 14.77
CA VAL A 274 5.22 -18.74 14.72
C VAL A 274 5.39 -20.20 15.14
N GLN A 275 4.77 -20.61 16.25
CA GLN A 275 4.87 -22.00 16.72
C GLN A 275 4.33 -22.98 15.68
N GLN A 276 3.14 -22.71 15.13
CA GLN A 276 2.55 -23.54 14.07
C GLN A 276 3.48 -23.62 12.84
N HIS A 277 4.03 -22.49 12.40
CA HIS A 277 4.96 -22.44 11.27
C HIS A 277 6.24 -23.26 11.54
N MET A 278 6.79 -23.20 12.76
CA MET A 278 7.96 -23.99 13.16
C MET A 278 7.66 -25.49 13.17
N GLU A 279 6.49 -25.89 13.66
CA GLU A 279 6.06 -27.29 13.67
C GLU A 279 5.83 -27.83 12.25
N ASP A 280 5.17 -27.04 11.39
CA ASP A 280 4.96 -27.36 9.98
C ASP A 280 6.29 -27.49 9.22
N THR A 281 7.22 -26.56 9.45
CA THR A 281 8.56 -26.59 8.84
C THR A 281 9.34 -27.83 9.28
N LYS A 282 9.33 -28.16 10.58
CA LYS A 282 9.98 -29.37 11.10
C LYS A 282 9.36 -30.64 10.52
N ALA A 283 8.06 -30.64 10.26
CA ALA A 283 7.34 -31.74 9.62
C ALA A 283 7.53 -31.81 8.09
N GLY A 284 8.32 -30.91 7.50
CA GLY A 284 8.56 -30.87 6.05
C GLY A 284 7.33 -30.44 5.24
N ARG A 285 6.34 -29.79 5.87
CA ARG A 285 5.16 -29.26 5.19
C ARG A 285 5.52 -27.97 4.43
N ASP A 286 4.80 -27.70 3.35
CA ASP A 286 4.91 -26.43 2.64
C ASP A 286 4.28 -25.31 3.47
N THR A 287 5.12 -24.43 4.01
CA THR A 287 4.69 -23.32 4.87
C THR A 287 4.46 -22.01 4.12
N SER A 288 4.65 -21.99 2.80
CA SER A 288 4.50 -20.78 1.98
C SER A 288 3.10 -20.16 2.11
N TYR A 289 2.06 -21.00 2.27
CA TYR A 289 0.67 -20.57 2.47
C TYR A 289 0.44 -19.81 3.78
N ALA A 290 1.23 -20.08 4.82
CA ALA A 290 1.09 -19.47 6.14
C ALA A 290 2.04 -18.27 6.34
N CYS A 291 3.12 -18.18 5.56
CA CYS A 291 4.13 -17.11 5.67
C CYS A 291 3.52 -15.71 5.57
N HIS A 292 2.56 -15.51 4.67
CA HIS A 292 1.92 -14.22 4.49
C HIS A 292 1.09 -13.82 5.72
N ALA A 293 0.21 -14.71 6.20
CA ALA A 293 -0.58 -14.45 7.41
C ALA A 293 0.29 -14.16 8.64
N LEU A 294 1.39 -14.91 8.79
CA LEU A 294 2.37 -14.67 9.84
C LEU A 294 3.08 -13.31 9.68
N THR A 295 3.45 -12.94 8.45
CA THR A 295 4.07 -11.64 8.16
C THR A 295 3.13 -10.50 8.51
N MET A 296 1.85 -10.61 8.15
CA MET A 296 0.84 -9.61 8.47
C MET A 296 0.57 -9.50 9.97
N ALA A 297 0.44 -10.63 10.68
CA ALA A 297 0.27 -10.63 12.13
C ALA A 297 1.50 -10.05 12.86
N HIS A 298 2.70 -10.37 12.39
CA HIS A 298 3.94 -9.77 12.92
C HIS A 298 3.96 -8.26 12.66
N GLY A 299 3.58 -7.82 11.45
CA GLY A 299 3.43 -6.42 11.09
C GLY A 299 2.44 -5.68 12.01
N ASP A 300 1.24 -6.24 12.21
CA ASP A 300 0.24 -5.71 13.13
C ASP A 300 0.82 -5.46 14.53
N PHE A 301 1.56 -6.43 15.07
CA PHE A 301 2.20 -6.29 16.39
C PHE A 301 3.30 -5.23 16.41
N ILE A 302 4.21 -5.22 15.42
CA ILE A 302 5.32 -4.27 15.36
C ILE A 302 4.82 -2.83 15.20
N TYR A 303 3.86 -2.60 14.31
CA TYR A 303 3.28 -1.27 14.11
C TYR A 303 2.43 -0.85 15.31
N TRP A 304 1.71 -1.77 15.96
CA TRP A 304 1.00 -1.48 17.22
C TRP A 304 1.95 -1.02 18.31
N LYS A 305 3.03 -1.78 18.53
CA LYS A 305 4.03 -1.48 19.56
C LYS A 305 4.71 -0.15 19.28
N GLY A 306 5.19 0.04 18.05
CA GLY A 306 5.86 1.27 17.64
C GLY A 306 4.95 2.50 17.72
N PHE A 307 3.67 2.37 17.41
CA PHE A 307 2.73 3.48 17.51
C PHE A 307 2.49 3.88 18.97
N TRP A 308 2.26 2.91 19.87
CA TRP A 308 2.13 3.20 21.29
C TRP A 308 3.40 3.75 21.91
N GLU A 309 4.59 3.25 21.54
CA GLU A 309 5.86 3.84 21.96
C GLU A 309 6.00 5.30 21.49
N ALA A 310 5.56 5.61 20.27
CA ALA A 310 5.56 6.99 19.79
C ALA A 310 4.60 7.88 20.57
N VAL A 311 3.40 7.37 20.92
CA VAL A 311 2.41 8.06 21.75
C VAL A 311 2.93 8.34 23.16
N ASP A 312 3.59 7.36 23.78
CA ASP A 312 4.18 7.48 25.12
C ASP A 312 5.25 8.58 25.17
N ASN A 313 6.02 8.72 24.09
CA ASN A 313 7.06 9.72 23.96
C ASN A 313 6.52 11.15 23.73
N ILE A 314 5.22 11.33 23.52
CA ILE A 314 4.60 12.66 23.43
C ILE A 314 4.48 13.25 24.85
N PRO A 315 5.03 14.45 25.13
CA PRO A 315 4.88 15.11 26.42
C PRO A 315 3.40 15.36 26.77
N SER A 316 3.04 15.20 28.04
CA SER A 316 1.62 15.27 28.49
C SER A 316 0.94 16.63 28.32
N GLY A 317 1.69 17.70 28.02
CA GLY A 317 1.14 19.04 27.73
C GLY A 317 0.82 19.30 26.26
N GLU A 318 1.14 18.38 25.36
CA GLU A 318 0.93 18.57 23.93
C GLU A 318 -0.54 18.40 23.53
N LEU A 319 -1.09 19.40 22.84
CA LEU A 319 -2.49 19.46 22.43
C LEU A 319 -2.91 18.29 21.53
N TYR A 320 -1.97 17.70 20.79
CA TYR A 320 -2.24 16.61 19.86
C TYR A 320 -2.13 15.22 20.51
N LYS A 321 -1.67 15.10 21.76
CA LYS A 321 -1.47 13.81 22.44
C LYS A 321 -2.77 13.01 22.54
N GLU A 322 -3.87 13.66 22.90
CA GLU A 322 -5.18 13.02 23.00
C GLU A 322 -5.60 12.40 21.66
N SER A 323 -5.49 13.16 20.56
CA SER A 323 -5.83 12.67 19.23
C SER A 323 -4.95 11.47 18.83
N MET A 324 -3.67 11.49 19.19
CA MET A 324 -2.75 10.38 18.92
C MET A 324 -3.08 9.12 19.74
N VAL A 325 -3.50 9.27 21.00
CA VAL A 325 -3.98 8.15 21.84
C VAL A 325 -5.22 7.53 21.23
N VAL A 326 -6.21 8.33 20.84
CA VAL A 326 -7.46 7.82 20.25
C VAL A 326 -7.20 7.15 18.90
N LEU A 327 -6.29 7.69 18.07
CA LEU A 327 -5.87 7.03 16.83
C LEU A 327 -5.14 5.71 17.08
N ALA A 328 -4.26 5.64 18.09
CA ALA A 328 -3.59 4.40 18.47
C ALA A 328 -4.60 3.35 18.95
N GLN A 329 -5.60 3.74 19.74
CA GLN A 329 -6.71 2.85 20.13
C GLN A 329 -7.51 2.39 18.92
N LEU A 330 -7.86 3.29 18.00
CA LEU A 330 -8.57 2.94 16.77
C LEU A 330 -7.77 1.95 15.93
N PHE A 331 -6.46 2.17 15.80
CA PHE A 331 -5.54 1.25 15.13
C PHE A 331 -5.57 -0.13 15.80
N SER A 332 -5.36 -0.19 17.12
CA SER A 332 -5.40 -1.43 17.91
C SER A 332 -6.69 -2.22 17.72
N LEU A 333 -7.84 -1.57 17.87
CA LEU A 333 -9.14 -2.22 17.71
C LEU A 333 -9.37 -2.66 16.26
N SER A 334 -8.87 -1.91 15.27
CA SER A 334 -8.99 -2.27 13.85
C SER A 334 -8.23 -3.54 13.50
N ILE A 335 -7.01 -3.72 14.01
CA ILE A 335 -6.21 -4.93 13.76
C ILE A 335 -6.75 -6.12 14.56
N MET A 336 -7.26 -5.88 15.78
CA MET A 336 -7.93 -6.92 16.58
C MET A 336 -9.29 -7.34 16.00
N THR A 337 -9.99 -6.48 15.27
CA THR A 337 -11.28 -6.86 14.63
C THR A 337 -11.09 -7.48 13.24
N SER A 338 -9.91 -7.28 12.63
CA SER A 338 -9.61 -7.80 11.29
C SER A 338 -9.43 -9.33 11.30
N ALA A 339 -9.81 -9.98 10.20
CA ALA A 339 -10.01 -11.42 10.08
C ALA A 339 -8.77 -12.33 10.30
N HIS A 340 -7.60 -11.76 10.60
CA HIS A 340 -6.40 -12.55 10.97
C HIS A 340 -6.58 -13.29 12.31
N ILE A 341 -7.48 -12.82 13.19
CA ILE A 341 -7.86 -13.55 14.41
C ILE A 341 -8.51 -14.91 14.09
N VAL A 342 -9.13 -15.07 12.90
CA VAL A 342 -9.84 -16.31 12.53
C VAL A 342 -8.88 -17.49 12.35
N GLN A 343 -7.60 -17.24 12.06
CA GLN A 343 -6.58 -18.28 11.87
C GLN A 343 -5.91 -18.72 13.18
N CYS A 344 -6.30 -18.14 14.32
CA CYS A 344 -5.72 -18.43 15.62
C CYS A 344 -6.77 -19.13 16.52
N PRO A 345 -7.03 -20.44 16.34
CA PRO A 345 -7.98 -21.20 17.18
C PRO A 345 -7.58 -21.18 18.67
N LEU A 346 -6.31 -20.89 18.93
CA LEU A 346 -5.70 -20.87 20.24
C LEU A 346 -5.95 -19.57 21.05
N LEU A 347 -6.68 -18.59 20.51
CA LEU A 347 -7.12 -17.40 21.27
C LEU A 347 -8.61 -17.22 21.08
N THR A 348 -9.40 -18.16 21.63
CA THR A 348 -10.85 -18.08 21.53
C THR A 348 -11.38 -16.99 22.45
N LEU A 349 -11.32 -15.74 21.97
CA LEU A 349 -12.23 -14.69 22.44
C LEU A 349 -13.64 -15.28 22.43
N THR A 350 -14.35 -15.19 23.54
CA THR A 350 -15.73 -15.69 23.61
C THR A 350 -16.60 -14.87 22.65
N ALA A 351 -17.81 -15.35 22.33
CA ALA A 351 -18.77 -14.55 21.56
C ALA A 351 -19.06 -13.19 22.25
N ALA A 352 -19.07 -13.18 23.59
CA ALA A 352 -19.23 -11.96 24.38
C ALA A 352 -18.03 -11.01 24.25
N HIS A 353 -16.79 -11.53 24.25
CA HIS A 353 -15.59 -10.71 24.03
C HIS A 353 -15.57 -10.11 22.62
N ARG A 354 -15.94 -10.88 21.59
CA ARG A 354 -16.05 -10.36 20.20
C ARG A 354 -17.13 -9.29 20.07
N ALA A 355 -18.28 -9.49 20.72
CA ALA A 355 -19.33 -8.47 20.75
C ALA A 355 -18.84 -7.18 21.44
N SER A 356 -18.12 -7.32 22.56
CA SER A 356 -17.53 -6.20 23.30
C SER A 356 -16.47 -5.46 22.48
N LEU A 357 -15.62 -6.19 21.76
CA LEU A 357 -14.61 -5.64 20.86
C LEU A 357 -15.25 -4.81 19.75
N ARG A 358 -16.32 -5.34 19.13
CA ARG A 358 -17.07 -4.61 18.10
C ARG A 358 -17.68 -3.32 18.65
N LEU A 359 -18.30 -3.37 19.83
CA LEU A 359 -18.90 -2.18 20.47
C LEU A 359 -17.85 -1.13 20.82
N ALA A 360 -16.69 -1.54 21.34
CA ALA A 360 -15.58 -0.63 21.63
C ALA A 360 -15.05 0.02 20.34
N TYR A 361 -14.90 -0.77 19.28
CA TYR A 361 -14.45 -0.27 17.99
C TYR A 361 -15.42 0.73 17.36
N ASP A 362 -16.73 0.41 17.37
CA ASP A 362 -17.77 1.32 16.89
C ASP A 362 -17.78 2.64 17.67
N ALA A 363 -17.60 2.59 19.00
CA ALA A 363 -17.55 3.77 19.85
C ALA A 363 -16.34 4.67 19.54
N VAL A 364 -15.15 4.09 19.38
CA VAL A 364 -13.93 4.85 19.04
C VAL A 364 -14.03 5.44 17.63
N ILE A 365 -14.64 4.74 16.67
CA ILE A 365 -14.92 5.29 15.33
C ILE A 365 -15.79 6.55 15.43
N VAL A 366 -16.84 6.53 16.26
CA VAL A 366 -17.71 7.69 16.48
C VAL A 366 -16.93 8.84 17.12
N GLU A 367 -16.13 8.57 18.15
CA GLU A 367 -15.30 9.57 18.81
C GLU A 367 -14.31 10.22 17.85
N VAL A 368 -13.57 9.43 17.07
CA VAL A 368 -12.66 9.96 16.05
C VAL A 368 -13.41 10.79 15.04
N ALA A 369 -14.56 10.34 14.55
CA ALA A 369 -15.35 11.07 13.56
C ALA A 369 -15.79 12.45 14.06
N GLU A 370 -16.19 12.56 15.32
CA GLU A 370 -16.83 13.75 15.88
C GLU A 370 -15.83 14.74 16.48
N LYS A 371 -14.70 14.26 17.01
CA LYS A 371 -13.77 15.11 17.78
C LYS A 371 -12.38 15.26 17.16
N HIS A 372 -11.90 14.28 16.38
CA HIS A 372 -10.48 14.21 16.03
C HIS A 372 -10.20 14.24 14.52
N ALA A 373 -11.04 13.62 13.69
CA ALA A 373 -10.75 13.34 12.28
C ALA A 373 -10.36 14.60 11.50
N GLN A 374 -11.12 15.68 11.63
CA GLN A 374 -10.85 16.93 10.92
C GLN A 374 -9.51 17.54 11.34
N ASN A 375 -9.25 17.61 12.65
CA ASN A 375 -8.03 18.21 13.19
C ASN A 375 -6.79 17.40 12.79
N VAL A 376 -6.87 16.07 12.85
CA VAL A 376 -5.80 15.16 12.43
C VAL A 376 -5.51 15.33 10.95
N ILE A 377 -6.53 15.32 10.09
CA ILE A 377 -6.36 15.44 8.64
C ILE A 377 -5.76 16.81 8.28
N ASN A 378 -6.25 17.88 8.89
CA ASN A 378 -5.71 19.23 8.68
C ASN A 378 -4.28 19.39 9.19
N ALA A 379 -3.91 18.70 10.29
CA ALA A 379 -2.58 18.79 10.88
C ALA A 379 -1.46 18.28 9.95
N TYR A 380 -1.77 17.38 9.01
CA TYR A 380 -0.81 16.95 8.01
C TYR A 380 -0.50 18.02 6.96
N GLY A 381 -1.34 19.05 6.83
CA GLY A 381 -1.02 20.26 6.06
C GLY A 381 -0.84 20.03 4.56
N PHE A 382 -1.47 18.99 3.99
CA PHE A 382 -1.33 18.70 2.56
C PHE A 382 -1.81 19.86 1.70
N THR A 383 -0.96 20.29 0.78
CA THR A 383 -1.30 21.29 -0.22
C THR A 383 -2.14 20.69 -1.34
N GLU A 384 -2.85 21.54 -2.09
CA GLU A 384 -3.59 21.08 -3.28
C GLU A 384 -2.67 20.40 -4.31
N PHE A 385 -1.42 20.86 -4.41
CA PHE A 385 -0.42 20.28 -5.30
C PHE A 385 -0.04 18.86 -4.86
N GLU A 386 0.07 18.61 -3.55
CA GLU A 386 0.42 17.29 -3.03
C GLU A 386 -0.74 16.30 -3.08
N LEU A 387 -1.98 16.77 -2.93
CA LEU A 387 -3.18 15.94 -3.06
C LEU A 387 -3.54 15.66 -4.53
N ASP A 388 -3.24 16.61 -5.43
CA ASP A 388 -3.46 16.52 -6.88
C ASP A 388 -4.83 15.91 -7.23
N SER A 389 -5.88 16.40 -6.57
CA SER A 389 -7.23 15.84 -6.66
C SER A 389 -8.28 16.92 -6.76
N ALA A 390 -9.13 16.82 -7.78
CA ALA A 390 -10.34 17.62 -7.93
C ALA A 390 -11.31 17.43 -6.75
N LEU A 391 -11.24 16.31 -6.03
CA LEU A 391 -12.18 16.00 -4.95
C LEU A 391 -11.83 16.67 -3.61
N ALA A 392 -10.66 17.31 -3.51
CA ALA A 392 -10.12 17.84 -2.26
C ALA A 392 -9.49 19.24 -2.43
N ARG A 393 -9.96 20.00 -3.42
CA ARG A 393 -9.51 21.38 -3.61
C ARG A 393 -10.07 22.28 -2.52
N SER A 394 -9.27 23.28 -2.13
CA SER A 394 -9.64 24.27 -1.12
C SER A 394 -10.33 25.49 -1.74
N ASP A 395 -10.02 25.78 -3.00
CA ASP A 395 -10.52 26.96 -3.73
C ASP A 395 -11.87 26.77 -4.43
N GLN A 396 -12.33 25.53 -4.59
CA GLN A 396 -13.58 25.21 -5.27
C GLN A 396 -14.24 23.95 -4.74
N SER A 397 -15.54 23.79 -4.98
CA SER A 397 -16.23 22.55 -4.64
C SER A 397 -15.75 21.39 -5.53
N PRO A 398 -15.86 20.13 -5.05
CA PRO A 398 -15.54 18.96 -5.87
C PRO A 398 -16.26 18.90 -7.22
N TYR A 399 -17.49 19.44 -7.32
CA TYR A 399 -18.23 19.43 -8.57
C TYR A 399 -17.73 20.46 -9.58
N GLU A 400 -17.38 21.66 -9.11
CA GLU A 400 -16.75 22.69 -9.94
C GLU A 400 -15.41 22.18 -10.46
N ALA A 401 -14.56 21.61 -9.58
CA ALA A 401 -13.27 21.08 -9.97
C ALA A 401 -13.36 19.96 -11.02
N LEU A 402 -14.32 19.04 -10.84
CA LEU A 402 -14.55 17.95 -11.80
C LEU A 402 -15.03 18.49 -13.15
N LEU A 403 -15.93 19.47 -13.15
CA LEU A 403 -16.41 20.11 -14.37
C LEU A 403 -15.27 20.83 -15.10
N ASP A 404 -14.47 21.59 -14.36
CA ASP A 404 -13.35 22.37 -14.89
C ASP A 404 -12.28 21.45 -15.51
N GLY A 405 -11.98 20.33 -14.86
CA GLY A 405 -11.13 19.29 -15.43
C GLY A 405 -11.74 18.58 -16.65
N ALA A 406 -13.04 18.32 -16.65
CA ALA A 406 -13.73 17.70 -17.79
C ALA A 406 -13.75 18.62 -19.03
N GLN A 407 -13.89 19.94 -18.84
CA GLN A 407 -13.85 20.93 -19.91
C GLN A 407 -12.47 20.99 -20.60
N LYS A 408 -11.40 20.68 -19.87
CA LYS A 408 -10.01 20.62 -20.37
C LYS A 408 -9.68 19.32 -21.11
N SER A 409 -10.60 18.35 -21.16
CA SER A 409 -10.37 17.07 -21.82
C SER A 409 -10.18 17.22 -23.33
N GLU A 410 -9.12 16.62 -23.88
CA GLU A 410 -8.86 16.58 -25.33
C GLU A 410 -10.01 15.93 -26.12
N MET A 411 -10.79 15.05 -25.46
CA MET A 411 -11.97 14.41 -26.03
C MET A 411 -13.01 15.42 -26.53
N ASN A 412 -13.07 16.63 -25.94
CA ASN A 412 -14.03 17.67 -26.32
C ASN A 412 -13.81 18.21 -27.73
N HIS A 413 -12.63 17.97 -28.32
CA HIS A 413 -12.24 18.49 -29.63
C HIS A 413 -11.89 17.40 -30.64
N MET A 414 -12.24 16.13 -30.40
CA MET A 414 -11.92 15.01 -31.31
C MET A 414 -12.81 14.94 -32.55
N GLN A 415 -12.63 15.92 -33.45
CA GLN A 415 -13.38 16.02 -34.71
C GLN A 415 -13.17 14.81 -35.64
N HIS A 416 -12.04 14.12 -35.52
CA HIS A 416 -11.72 12.94 -36.32
C HIS A 416 -12.66 11.75 -36.03
N LEU A 417 -13.30 11.69 -34.86
CA LEU A 417 -14.31 10.67 -34.54
C LEU A 417 -15.70 10.98 -35.13
N TRP A 418 -15.95 12.22 -35.54
CA TRP A 418 -17.29 12.64 -35.99
C TRP A 418 -17.74 11.92 -37.26
N LEU A 419 -16.81 11.65 -38.18
CA LEU A 419 -17.11 10.88 -39.39
C LEU A 419 -17.62 9.48 -39.04
N MET A 420 -16.91 8.79 -38.14
CA MET A 420 -17.34 7.48 -37.63
C MET A 420 -18.74 7.55 -37.01
N MET A 421 -19.00 8.54 -36.16
CA MET A 421 -20.33 8.72 -35.53
C MET A 421 -21.44 8.97 -36.56
N VAL A 422 -21.16 9.78 -37.59
CA VAL A 422 -22.10 10.05 -38.68
C VAL A 422 -22.42 8.77 -39.43
N ASP A 423 -21.41 7.95 -39.73
CA ASP A 423 -21.60 6.70 -40.44
C ASP A 423 -22.35 5.66 -39.59
N THR A 424 -22.05 5.54 -38.30
CA THR A 424 -22.84 4.70 -37.36
C THR A 424 -24.31 5.13 -37.34
N ARG A 425 -24.60 6.43 -37.35
CA ARG A 425 -25.99 6.94 -37.42
C ARG A 425 -26.68 6.60 -38.74
N LYS A 426 -25.96 6.64 -39.87
CA LYS A 426 -26.50 6.23 -41.17
C LYS A 426 -26.86 4.75 -41.16
N MET A 427 -25.99 3.90 -40.62
CA MET A 427 -26.23 2.46 -40.47
C MET A 427 -27.47 2.19 -39.62
N TRP A 428 -27.61 2.88 -38.49
CA TRP A 428 -28.80 2.76 -37.63
C TRP A 428 -30.10 3.14 -38.34
N LYS A 429 -30.11 4.28 -39.06
CA LYS A 429 -31.28 4.71 -39.87
C LYS A 429 -31.60 3.73 -40.99
N GLN A 430 -30.60 3.05 -41.54
CA GLN A 430 -30.81 2.02 -42.54
C GLN A 430 -31.48 0.80 -41.90
N ALA A 431 -30.94 0.29 -40.79
CA ALA A 431 -31.53 -0.83 -40.05
C ALA A 431 -32.99 -0.58 -39.63
N GLN A 432 -33.32 0.64 -39.16
CA GLN A 432 -34.70 1.01 -38.83
C GLN A 432 -35.63 0.98 -40.04
N ARG A 433 -35.15 1.43 -41.21
CA ARG A 433 -35.93 1.39 -42.46
C ARG A 433 -36.15 -0.03 -42.94
N ASP A 434 -35.14 -0.89 -42.80
CA ASP A 434 -35.23 -2.29 -43.18
C ASP A 434 -36.21 -3.06 -42.26
N ILE A 435 -36.16 -2.81 -40.94
CA ILE A 435 -37.16 -3.34 -40.00
C ILE A 435 -38.59 -2.86 -40.34
N GLN A 436 -38.77 -1.59 -40.71
CA GLN A 436 -40.10 -1.09 -41.12
C GLN A 436 -40.58 -1.69 -42.45
N LYS A 437 -39.67 -1.96 -43.39
CA LYS A 437 -39.99 -2.61 -44.66
C LYS A 437 -40.32 -4.09 -44.48
N ASP A 438 -39.59 -4.79 -43.63
CA ASP A 438 -39.78 -6.22 -43.35
C ASP A 438 -40.91 -6.47 -42.34
N GLY A 439 -41.26 -5.47 -41.52
CA GLY A 439 -42.36 -5.48 -40.55
C GLY A 439 -43.78 -5.43 -41.17
N VAL A 440 -43.91 -5.34 -42.49
CA VAL A 440 -45.18 -5.59 -43.21
C VAL A 440 -45.32 -7.07 -43.63
N LYS A 441 -44.31 -7.92 -43.36
CA LYS A 441 -44.33 -9.37 -43.60
C LYS A 441 -44.13 -10.21 -42.34
N SER A 442 -44.58 -9.72 -41.19
CA SER A 442 -44.72 -10.56 -39.98
C SER A 442 -46.19 -10.62 -39.57
N LYS A 443 -46.97 -11.42 -40.32
CA LYS A 443 -48.08 -12.18 -39.72
C LYS A 443 -47.53 -13.55 -39.38
N LEU A 444 -47.22 -13.75 -38.10
CA LEU A 444 -47.36 -15.03 -37.42
C LEU A 444 -48.00 -14.75 -36.06
#